data_AF-A0A917Q9Z1-F1
#
_entry.id   AF-A0A917Q9Z1-F1
#
_cell.length_a   1.000
_cell.length_b   1.000
_cell.length_c   1.000
_cell.angle_alpha   90.00
_cell.angle_beta   90.00
_cell.angle_gamma   90.00
#
_symmetry.space_group_name_H-M   'P 1'
#
loop_
_entity.id
_entity.type
_entity.pdbx_description
1 polymer ?
#
loop_
_entity_poly.entity_id
_entity_poly.type
_entity_poly.pdbx_seq_one_letter_code
_entity_poly.pdbx_strand_id
1 'polypeptide(L)'
;MARDPLRRRRTARVDPPGTLPYATPDATDLARRLTGLPGQTEVHQFNDRGLDHGAFIPLMAMYPAADVPVVQLSMPTLDPTALLTLGARLRALRDEGILVIGSGFMTHSFAVFRQPELVTHNRAFDEWAVDALSRGDVDTLADYRAKGPGAAVAHPTAEHFVPLLLTMGAADDPASAVSAIDRVVMGNSIRSLQLL
;
A
#
# COMPACT_ATOMS: atom_id res chain seq x y z
N MET A 1 30.06 25.13 -37.65
CA MET A 1 29.27 25.01 -36.41
C MET A 1 28.47 23.72 -36.49
N ALA A 2 28.95 22.69 -35.79
CA ALA A 2 28.36 21.35 -35.77
C ALA A 2 27.09 21.33 -34.92
N ARG A 3 26.06 20.60 -35.38
CA ARG A 3 24.80 20.37 -34.65
C ARG A 3 24.97 19.13 -33.74
N ASP A 4 24.62 19.29 -32.48
CA ASP A 4 24.64 18.28 -31.42
C ASP A 4 23.57 17.18 -31.65
N PRO A 5 23.92 15.88 -31.65
CA PRO A 5 23.01 14.78 -32.00
C PRO A 5 22.31 14.10 -30.80
N LEU A 6 22.13 14.76 -29.65
CA LEU A 6 21.51 14.15 -28.46
C LEU A 6 20.21 14.83 -27.99
N ARG A 7 19.21 14.92 -28.88
CA ARG A 7 17.80 15.04 -28.47
C ARG A 7 17.11 13.69 -28.64
N ARG A 8 17.26 12.82 -27.64
CA ARG A 8 16.44 11.59 -27.52
C ARG A 8 14.97 12.02 -27.47
N ARG A 9 14.22 11.68 -28.52
CA ARG A 9 12.77 11.83 -28.57
C ARG A 9 12.17 10.97 -27.45
N ARG A 10 11.59 11.59 -26.43
CA ARG A 10 10.65 10.91 -25.53
C ARG A 10 9.48 10.45 -26.40
N THR A 11 9.38 9.15 -26.66
CA THR A 11 8.17 8.55 -27.21
C THR A 11 7.09 8.67 -26.15
N ALA A 12 6.13 9.57 -26.34
CA ALA A 12 4.92 9.59 -25.53
C ALA A 12 4.17 8.28 -25.77
N ARG A 13 4.07 7.43 -24.74
CA ARG A 13 3.17 6.28 -24.75
C ARG A 13 1.74 6.82 -24.70
N VAL A 14 0.89 6.33 -25.59
CA VAL A 14 -0.55 6.61 -25.55
C VAL A 14 -1.17 5.53 -24.67
N ASP A 15 -1.62 5.92 -23.48
CA ASP A 15 -2.30 5.01 -22.57
C ASP A 15 -3.75 4.76 -23.05
N PRO A 16 -4.29 3.55 -22.80
CA PRO A 16 -5.67 3.24 -23.15
C PRO A 16 -6.66 4.16 -22.41
N PRO A 17 -7.84 4.46 -22.99
CA PRO A 17 -8.81 5.37 -22.40
C PRO A 17 -9.29 4.83 -21.03
N GLY A 18 -9.04 5.60 -19.97
CA GLY A 18 -9.47 5.28 -18.60
C GLY A 18 -8.36 5.30 -17.54
N THR A 19 -7.09 5.26 -17.95
CA THR A 19 -5.94 5.43 -17.04
C THR A 19 -5.38 6.84 -17.19
N LEU A 20 -5.45 7.62 -16.12
CA LEU A 20 -4.70 8.87 -16.01
C LEU A 20 -3.20 8.53 -15.96
N PRO A 21 -2.35 9.06 -16.86
CA PRO A 21 -0.93 8.75 -16.88
C PRO A 21 -0.23 9.28 -15.63
N TYR A 22 0.43 8.40 -14.87
CA TYR A 22 1.35 8.77 -13.78
C TYR A 22 2.75 8.25 -14.12
N ALA A 23 3.41 8.99 -15.01
CA ALA A 23 4.71 8.62 -15.55
C ALA A 23 5.83 9.04 -14.59
N THR A 24 6.31 8.10 -13.78
CA THR A 24 7.43 8.31 -12.86
C THR A 24 8.78 8.23 -13.59
N PRO A 25 9.86 8.78 -13.01
CA PRO A 25 11.21 8.57 -13.53
C PRO A 25 11.61 7.08 -13.48
N ASP A 26 12.70 6.74 -14.18
CA ASP A 26 13.25 5.38 -14.16
C ASP A 26 13.57 4.93 -12.73
N ALA A 27 13.05 3.75 -12.36
CA ALA A 27 13.27 3.11 -11.07
C ALA A 27 13.94 1.75 -11.22
N THR A 28 14.65 1.50 -12.33
CA THR A 28 15.26 0.21 -12.66
C THR A 28 16.26 -0.23 -11.58
N ASP A 29 17.00 0.73 -11.01
CA ASP A 29 17.96 0.48 -9.93
C ASP A 29 17.28 -0.01 -8.66
N LEU A 30 16.14 0.61 -8.29
CA LEU A 30 15.31 0.18 -7.16
C LEU A 30 14.69 -1.20 -7.42
N ALA A 31 14.16 -1.43 -8.62
CA ALA A 31 13.59 -2.73 -9.00
C ALA A 31 14.62 -3.86 -8.88
N ARG A 32 15.87 -3.63 -9.32
CA ARG A 32 16.96 -4.60 -9.16
C ARG A 32 17.27 -4.88 -7.69
N ARG A 33 17.33 -3.87 -6.82
CA ARG A 33 17.50 -4.08 -5.37
C ARG A 33 16.40 -4.96 -4.78
N LEU A 34 15.15 -4.70 -5.17
CA LEU A 34 14.00 -5.47 -4.69
C LEU A 34 14.06 -6.96 -5.09
N THR A 35 14.65 -7.32 -6.23
CA THR A 35 14.72 -8.75 -6.63
C THR A 35 15.51 -9.63 -5.66
N GLY A 36 16.44 -9.06 -4.87
CA GLY A 36 17.23 -9.80 -3.89
C GLY A 36 16.60 -9.92 -2.50
N LEU A 37 15.54 -9.18 -2.21
CA LEU A 37 14.98 -9.08 -0.85
C LEU A 37 13.95 -10.16 -0.47
N PRO A 38 13.08 -10.66 -1.37
CA PRO A 38 12.09 -11.70 -1.06
C PRO A 38 12.67 -13.07 -0.73
N GLY A 39 13.99 -13.23 -0.61
CA GLY A 39 14.63 -14.47 -0.25
C GLY A 39 14.48 -15.53 -1.34
N GLN A 40 13.74 -16.60 -1.07
CA GLN A 40 13.54 -17.72 -2.00
C GLN A 40 12.35 -17.54 -2.95
N THR A 41 11.56 -16.47 -2.80
CA THR A 41 10.42 -16.22 -3.69
C THR A 41 10.93 -15.73 -5.05
N GLU A 42 10.55 -16.42 -6.11
CA GLU A 42 10.83 -15.96 -7.48
C GLU A 42 10.12 -14.63 -7.74
N VAL A 43 10.87 -13.64 -8.24
CA VAL A 43 10.35 -12.31 -8.57
C VAL A 43 10.23 -12.18 -10.08
N HIS A 44 8.99 -12.09 -10.56
CA HIS A 44 8.71 -11.76 -11.96
C HIS A 44 8.66 -10.24 -12.15
N GLN A 45 9.35 -9.76 -13.18
CA GLN A 45 9.43 -8.33 -13.51
C GLN A 45 8.55 -8.01 -14.72
N PHE A 46 7.74 -6.96 -14.59
CA PHE A 46 6.86 -6.47 -15.64
C PHE A 46 7.20 -5.00 -15.94
N ASN A 47 7.95 -4.76 -17.02
CA ASN A 47 8.46 -3.43 -17.36
C ASN A 47 7.50 -2.59 -18.22
N ASP A 48 6.41 -3.21 -18.69
CA ASP A 48 5.43 -2.61 -19.58
C ASP A 48 4.08 -2.35 -18.90
N ARG A 49 3.89 -2.83 -17.66
CA ARG A 49 2.71 -2.64 -16.84
C ARG A 49 2.79 -1.30 -16.08
N GLY A 50 1.77 -0.46 -16.23
CA GLY A 50 1.63 0.76 -15.44
C GLY A 50 1.24 0.48 -13.98
N LEU A 51 1.27 1.53 -13.15
CA LEU A 51 0.78 1.45 -11.77
C LEU A 51 -0.72 1.12 -11.76
N ASP A 52 -1.13 0.20 -10.89
CA ASP A 52 -2.55 -0.05 -10.69
C ASP A 52 -3.22 1.08 -9.89
N HIS A 53 -4.55 1.05 -9.81
CA HIS A 53 -5.34 2.06 -9.11
C HIS A 53 -4.94 2.21 -7.63
N GLY A 54 -4.56 1.12 -6.96
CA GLY A 54 -4.16 1.14 -5.56
C GLY A 54 -2.85 1.88 -5.34
N ALA A 55 -1.88 1.77 -6.26
CA ALA A 55 -0.64 2.51 -6.21
C ALA A 55 -0.78 3.95 -6.72
N PHE A 56 -1.46 4.13 -7.85
CA PHE A 56 -1.56 5.40 -8.56
C PHE A 56 -2.31 6.50 -7.80
N ILE A 57 -3.47 6.18 -7.20
CA ILE A 57 -4.32 7.18 -6.51
C ILE A 57 -3.61 7.88 -5.34
N PRO A 58 -3.01 7.16 -4.37
CA PRO A 58 -2.31 7.83 -3.27
C PRO A 58 -1.10 8.64 -3.77
N LEU A 59 -0.40 8.15 -4.79
CA LEU A 59 0.76 8.84 -5.35
C LEU A 59 0.39 10.14 -6.06
N MET A 60 -0.74 10.20 -6.78
CA MET A 60 -1.23 11.48 -7.31
C MET A 60 -1.51 12.52 -6.23
N ALA A 61 -2.03 12.08 -5.09
CA ALA A 61 -2.35 12.98 -3.98
C ALA A 61 -1.07 13.49 -3.29
N MET A 62 -0.06 12.62 -3.13
CA MET A 62 1.18 12.94 -2.41
C MET A 62 2.23 13.63 -3.29
N TYR A 63 2.40 13.17 -4.53
CA TYR A 63 3.46 13.58 -5.46
C TYR A 63 2.88 13.88 -6.86
N PRO A 64 1.99 14.89 -7.01
CA PRO A 64 1.26 15.14 -8.26
C PRO A 64 2.15 15.44 -9.49
N ALA A 65 3.40 15.84 -9.28
CA ALA A 65 4.36 16.09 -10.35
C ALA A 65 4.93 14.80 -10.99
N ALA A 66 4.71 13.63 -10.36
CA ALA A 66 5.25 12.34 -10.80
C ALA A 66 6.77 12.36 -11.02
N ASP A 67 7.51 13.06 -10.16
CA ASP A 67 8.95 13.27 -10.24
C ASP A 67 9.76 12.38 -9.27
N VAL A 68 9.09 11.51 -8.52
CA VAL A 68 9.69 10.49 -7.65
C VAL A 68 9.70 9.12 -8.35
N PRO A 69 10.84 8.40 -8.44
CA PRO A 69 10.87 7.04 -8.97
C PRO A 69 10.02 6.08 -8.13
N VAL A 70 9.20 5.25 -8.78
CA VAL A 70 8.30 4.31 -8.08
C VAL A 70 8.47 2.91 -8.67
N VAL A 71 8.55 1.91 -7.79
CA VAL A 71 8.38 0.50 -8.14
C VAL A 71 7.14 -0.03 -7.45
N GLN A 72 6.25 -0.66 -8.21
CA GLN A 72 5.11 -1.37 -7.63
C GLN A 72 5.51 -2.82 -7.32
N LEU A 73 5.30 -3.23 -6.07
CA LEU A 73 5.46 -4.62 -5.63
C LEU A 73 4.09 -5.24 -5.40
N SER A 74 3.79 -6.36 -6.06
CA SER A 74 2.60 -7.15 -5.76
C SER A 74 2.77 -7.91 -4.44
N MET A 75 1.69 -8.10 -3.69
CA MET A 75 1.70 -8.99 -2.53
C MET A 75 1.71 -10.46 -2.99
N PRO A 76 2.70 -11.28 -2.59
CA PRO A 76 2.77 -12.69 -3.02
C PRO A 76 1.79 -13.60 -2.29
N THR A 77 1.12 -13.10 -1.25
CA THR A 77 0.18 -13.81 -0.39
C THR A 77 -0.73 -12.82 0.34
N LEU A 78 -1.81 -13.31 0.91
CA LEU A 78 -2.71 -12.57 1.81
C LEU A 78 -2.53 -12.99 3.29
N ASP A 79 -1.53 -13.82 3.58
CA ASP A 79 -1.18 -14.24 4.94
C ASP A 79 -0.54 -13.08 5.72
N PRO A 80 -1.16 -12.63 6.83
CA PRO A 80 -0.62 -11.64 7.77
C PRO A 80 0.86 -11.84 8.14
N THR A 81 1.24 -13.06 8.53
CA THR A 81 2.59 -13.36 9.05
C THR A 81 3.63 -13.27 7.95
N ALA A 82 3.30 -13.77 6.76
CA ALA A 82 4.17 -13.69 5.60
C ALA A 82 4.37 -12.24 5.13
N LEU A 83 3.34 -11.39 5.23
CA LEU A 83 3.42 -9.97 4.88
C LEU A 83 4.23 -9.16 5.90
N LEU A 84 4.09 -9.45 7.20
CA LEU A 84 4.96 -8.90 8.24
C LEU A 84 6.43 -9.25 7.98
N THR A 85 6.70 -10.51 7.64
CA THR A 85 8.04 -10.98 7.30
C THR A 85 8.60 -10.29 6.06
N LEU A 86 7.78 -10.11 5.02
CA LEU A 86 8.17 -9.37 3.82
C LEU A 86 8.46 -7.90 4.16
N GLY A 87 7.60 -7.25 4.95
CA GLY A 87 7.81 -5.89 5.46
C GLY A 87 9.16 -5.74 6.19
N ALA A 88 9.46 -6.67 7.10
CA ALA A 88 10.73 -6.67 7.83
C ALA A 88 11.95 -6.74 6.91
N ARG A 89 11.87 -7.46 5.79
CA ARG A 89 12.94 -7.51 4.78
C ARG A 89 13.07 -6.22 3.98
N LEU A 90 12.00 -5.45 3.85
CA LEU A 90 12.01 -4.14 3.20
C LEU A 90 12.49 -3.02 4.12
N ARG A 91 12.56 -3.24 5.44
CA ARG A 91 12.95 -2.23 6.44
C ARG A 91 14.26 -1.54 6.11
N ALA A 92 15.30 -2.29 5.73
CA ALA A 92 16.63 -1.74 5.43
C ALA A 92 16.63 -0.72 4.28
N LEU A 93 15.64 -0.76 3.38
CA LEU A 93 15.50 0.23 2.32
C LEU A 93 15.15 1.63 2.87
N ARG A 94 14.52 1.70 4.04
CA ARG A 94 14.13 2.97 4.66
C ARG A 94 15.35 3.78 5.08
N ASP A 95 16.41 3.11 5.52
CA ASP A 95 17.71 3.72 5.83
C ASP A 95 18.38 4.33 4.58
N GLU A 96 17.97 3.91 3.39
CA GLU A 96 18.45 4.42 2.10
C GLU A 96 17.58 5.56 1.55
N GLY A 97 16.61 6.04 2.33
CA GLY A 97 15.68 7.09 1.90
C GLY A 97 14.53 6.59 1.02
N ILE A 98 14.24 5.29 1.01
CA ILE A 98 13.13 4.71 0.25
C ILE A 98 11.87 4.69 1.13
N LEU A 99 10.80 5.29 0.61
CA LEU A 99 9.47 5.25 1.22
C LEU A 99 8.75 3.94 0.85
N VAL A 100 8.39 3.15 1.86
CA VAL A 100 7.53 1.96 1.70
C VAL A 100 6.07 2.36 1.90
N ILE A 101 5.22 2.13 0.90
CA ILE A 101 3.78 2.45 0.95
C ILE A 101 2.97 1.16 0.81
N GLY A 102 2.16 0.86 1.83
CA GLY A 102 1.09 -0.13 1.76
C GLY A 102 -0.22 0.58 1.48
N SER A 103 -0.82 0.32 0.32
CA SER A 103 -2.08 0.96 -0.09
C SER A 103 -3.26 -0.02 0.04
N GLY A 104 -4.29 0.41 0.76
CA GLY A 104 -5.45 -0.40 1.11
C GLY A 104 -6.55 0.44 1.74
N PHE A 105 -7.37 -0.17 2.60
CA PHE A 105 -8.45 0.48 3.34
C PHE A 105 -8.50 -0.07 4.78
N MET A 106 -8.83 0.80 5.74
CA MET A 106 -9.08 0.36 7.12
C MET A 106 -10.32 -0.52 7.22
N THR A 107 -11.35 -0.24 6.43
CA THR A 107 -12.47 -1.17 6.20
C THR A 107 -12.87 -1.12 4.73
N HIS A 108 -13.21 -2.26 4.13
CA HIS A 108 -13.65 -2.31 2.73
C HIS A 108 -14.76 -3.36 2.53
N SER A 109 -15.99 -2.89 2.62
CA SER A 109 -17.21 -3.67 2.46
C SER A 109 -18.15 -3.03 1.46
N PHE A 110 -18.60 -3.81 0.48
CA PHE A 110 -19.71 -3.39 -0.39
C PHE A 110 -21.09 -3.75 0.20
N ALA A 111 -21.13 -4.56 1.27
CA ALA A 111 -22.39 -4.93 1.91
C ALA A 111 -23.10 -3.69 2.51
N VAL A 112 -22.33 -2.75 3.06
CA VAL A 112 -22.84 -1.50 3.65
C VAL A 112 -23.58 -0.60 2.65
N PHE A 113 -23.35 -0.76 1.34
CA PHE A 113 -24.09 -0.02 0.32
C PHE A 113 -25.53 -0.50 0.17
N ARG A 114 -25.76 -1.80 0.43
CA ARG A 114 -27.09 -2.43 0.35
C ARG A 114 -27.77 -2.53 1.72
N GLN A 115 -26.97 -2.55 2.79
CA GLN A 115 -27.40 -2.72 4.18
C GLN A 115 -26.69 -1.67 5.05
N PRO A 116 -27.16 -0.41 5.06
CA PRO A 116 -26.50 0.70 5.77
C PRO A 116 -26.32 0.48 7.28
N GLU A 117 -27.14 -0.36 7.91
CA GLU A 117 -27.03 -0.75 9.32
C GLU A 117 -25.70 -1.45 9.64
N LEU A 118 -25.09 -2.11 8.65
CA LEU A 118 -23.79 -2.78 8.78
C LEU A 118 -22.63 -1.81 8.98
N VAL A 119 -22.81 -0.50 8.76
CA VAL A 119 -21.78 0.53 9.02
C VAL A 119 -21.29 0.49 10.47
N THR A 120 -22.14 0.09 11.41
CA THR A 120 -21.75 -0.09 12.82
C THR A 120 -20.66 -1.14 13.01
N HIS A 121 -20.62 -2.18 12.18
CA HIS A 121 -19.59 -3.22 12.21
C HIS A 121 -18.25 -2.68 11.70
N ASN A 122 -18.28 -1.91 10.61
CA ASN A 122 -17.10 -1.22 10.09
C ASN A 122 -16.53 -0.23 11.13
N ARG A 123 -17.39 0.53 11.81
CA ARG A 123 -16.96 1.44 12.88
C ARG A 123 -16.30 0.69 14.03
N ALA A 124 -16.91 -0.41 14.50
CA ALA A 124 -16.35 -1.20 15.58
C ALA A 124 -14.97 -1.78 15.21
N PHE A 125 -14.82 -2.27 13.97
CA PHE A 125 -13.53 -2.76 13.47
C PHE A 125 -12.48 -1.65 13.42
N ASP A 126 -12.85 -0.47 12.90
CA ASP A 126 -11.96 0.69 12.82
C ASP A 126 -11.46 1.14 14.20
N GLU A 127 -12.36 1.28 15.16
CA GLU A 127 -12.03 1.67 16.54
C GLU A 127 -11.09 0.64 17.20
N TRP A 128 -11.38 -0.65 17.03
CA TRP A 128 -10.53 -1.74 17.52
C TRP A 128 -9.13 -1.73 16.88
N ALA A 129 -9.05 -1.50 15.56
CA ALA A 129 -7.78 -1.49 14.85
C ALA A 129 -6.93 -0.27 15.25
N VAL A 130 -7.54 0.90 15.43
CA VAL A 130 -6.86 2.11 15.91
C VAL A 130 -6.31 1.92 17.32
N ASP A 131 -7.10 1.33 18.20
CA ASP A 131 -6.67 1.01 19.56
C ASP A 131 -5.47 0.05 19.55
N ALA A 132 -5.51 -1.02 18.76
CA ALA A 132 -4.37 -1.93 18.60
C ALA A 132 -3.13 -1.25 17.99
N LEU A 133 -3.31 -0.39 16.97
CA LEU A 133 -2.24 0.41 16.38
C LEU A 133 -1.56 1.32 17.42
N SER A 134 -2.35 1.99 18.27
CA SER A 134 -1.83 2.90 19.30
C SER A 134 -0.95 2.21 20.35
N ARG A 135 -1.11 0.89 20.51
CA ARG A 135 -0.29 0.06 21.39
C ARG A 135 0.86 -0.65 20.68
N GLY A 136 0.98 -0.50 19.35
CA GLY A 136 1.89 -1.32 18.54
C GLY A 136 1.56 -2.82 18.61
N ASP A 137 0.30 -3.19 18.83
CA ASP A 137 -0.15 -4.57 19.06
C ASP A 137 -0.31 -5.32 17.73
N VAL A 138 0.83 -5.62 17.11
CA VAL A 138 0.91 -6.25 15.79
C VAL A 138 0.26 -7.64 15.78
N ASP A 139 0.39 -8.41 16.86
CA ASP A 139 -0.21 -9.75 16.96
C ASP A 139 -1.74 -9.71 16.96
N THR A 140 -2.33 -8.66 17.55
CA THR A 140 -3.78 -8.45 17.50
C THR A 140 -4.23 -8.05 16.10
N LEU A 141 -3.50 -7.17 15.42
CA LEU A 141 -3.78 -6.77 14.04
C LEU A 141 -3.57 -7.92 13.04
N ALA A 142 -2.57 -8.77 13.26
CA ALA A 142 -2.30 -9.93 12.41
C ALA A 142 -3.44 -10.96 12.48
N ASP A 143 -4.08 -11.09 13.64
CA ASP A 143 -5.20 -12.00 13.89
C ASP A 143 -6.58 -11.30 13.79
N TYR A 144 -6.68 -10.26 12.96
CA TYR A 144 -7.89 -9.43 12.84
C TYR A 144 -9.15 -10.21 12.49
N ARG A 145 -9.04 -11.34 11.78
CA ARG A 145 -10.21 -12.15 11.42
C ARG A 145 -10.85 -12.81 12.64
N ALA A 146 -10.05 -13.23 13.62
CA ALA A 146 -10.55 -13.87 14.82
C ALA A 146 -10.85 -12.86 15.93
N LYS A 147 -10.03 -11.80 16.05
CA LYS A 147 -10.10 -10.84 17.15
C LYS A 147 -10.90 -9.57 16.82
N GLY A 148 -10.99 -9.19 15.55
CA GLY A 148 -11.60 -7.94 15.12
C GLY A 148 -13.13 -8.00 15.17
N PRO A 149 -13.80 -7.10 15.90
CA PRO A 149 -15.25 -7.05 15.91
C PRO A 149 -15.76 -6.70 14.50
N GLY A 150 -16.73 -7.46 13.99
CA GLY A 150 -17.29 -7.21 12.66
C GLY A 150 -16.33 -7.48 11.50
N ALA A 151 -15.18 -8.14 11.72
CA ALA A 151 -14.15 -8.35 10.70
C ALA A 151 -14.66 -8.96 9.39
N ALA A 152 -15.58 -9.92 9.46
CA ALA A 152 -16.16 -10.54 8.26
C ALA A 152 -17.01 -9.56 7.42
N VAL A 153 -17.59 -8.54 8.04
CA VAL A 153 -18.32 -7.47 7.35
C VAL A 153 -17.33 -6.45 6.80
N ALA A 154 -16.38 -5.99 7.63
CA ALA A 154 -15.39 -4.98 7.28
C ALA A 154 -14.43 -5.45 6.18
N HIS A 155 -14.11 -6.75 6.16
CA HIS A 155 -13.18 -7.38 5.24
C HIS A 155 -13.70 -8.75 4.80
N PRO A 156 -14.64 -8.81 3.83
CA PRO A 156 -15.05 -10.06 3.21
C PRO A 156 -13.85 -10.83 2.62
N THR A 157 -12.84 -10.08 2.18
CA THR A 157 -11.56 -10.54 1.65
C THR A 157 -10.42 -9.70 2.24
N ALA A 158 -9.19 -10.23 2.24
CA ALA A 158 -8.06 -9.66 3.02
C ALA A 158 -7.35 -8.47 2.35
N GLU A 159 -7.43 -8.36 1.02
CA GLU A 159 -6.52 -7.59 0.16
C GLU A 159 -6.41 -6.12 0.50
N HIS A 160 -7.43 -5.54 1.14
CA HIS A 160 -7.43 -4.13 1.51
C HIS A 160 -6.92 -3.87 2.93
N PHE A 161 -6.93 -4.85 3.84
CA PHE A 161 -6.42 -4.67 5.20
C PHE A 161 -4.94 -5.05 5.31
N VAL A 162 -4.55 -6.19 4.73
CA VAL A 162 -3.21 -6.76 4.94
C VAL A 162 -2.03 -5.95 4.37
N PRO A 163 -2.18 -4.98 3.44
CA PRO A 163 -1.11 -4.02 3.14
C PRO A 163 -0.60 -3.27 4.38
N LEU A 164 -1.48 -3.04 5.38
CA LEU A 164 -1.08 -2.47 6.68
C LEU A 164 -0.01 -3.31 7.36
N LEU A 165 -0.17 -4.63 7.36
CA LEU A 165 0.74 -5.55 8.04
C LEU A 165 2.12 -5.59 7.37
N LEU A 166 2.18 -5.45 6.04
CA LEU A 166 3.45 -5.24 5.35
C LEU A 166 4.14 -3.96 5.84
N THR A 167 3.42 -2.83 5.92
CA THR A 167 4.00 -1.56 6.39
C THR A 167 4.41 -1.62 7.86
N MET A 168 3.66 -2.31 8.72
CA MET A 168 4.00 -2.52 10.12
C MET A 168 5.29 -3.36 10.26
N GLY A 169 5.48 -4.37 9.41
CA GLY A 169 6.74 -5.12 9.36
C GLY A 169 7.94 -4.26 8.95
N ALA A 170 7.71 -3.31 8.05
CA ALA A 170 8.73 -2.37 7.56
C ALA A 170 9.04 -1.21 8.54
N ALA A 171 8.15 -0.90 9.46
CA ALA A 171 8.30 0.17 10.46
C ALA A 171 9.38 -0.15 11.49
N ASP A 172 10.18 0.82 11.92
CA ASP A 172 11.15 0.63 12.99
C ASP A 172 10.46 0.39 14.32
N ASP A 173 9.42 1.19 14.59
CA ASP A 173 8.57 1.08 15.75
C ASP A 173 7.08 1.00 15.33
N PRO A 174 6.45 -0.18 15.41
CA PRO A 174 5.02 -0.32 15.16
C PRO A 174 4.12 0.54 16.05
N ALA A 175 4.55 0.94 17.25
CA ALA A 175 3.78 1.80 18.15
C ALA A 175 3.83 3.28 17.76
N SER A 176 4.67 3.66 16.79
CA SER A 176 4.77 5.02 16.27
C SER A 176 3.63 5.42 15.32
N ALA A 177 2.66 4.53 15.09
CA ALA A 177 1.58 4.73 14.14
C ALA A 177 0.78 6.01 14.44
N VAL A 178 0.79 6.96 13.51
CA VAL A 178 -0.04 8.18 13.57
C VAL A 178 -1.03 8.21 12.41
N SER A 179 -2.31 8.42 12.73
CA SER A 179 -3.35 8.67 11.72
C SER A 179 -3.20 10.11 11.20
N ALA A 180 -2.66 10.25 9.99
CA ALA A 180 -2.50 11.55 9.33
C ALA A 180 -3.79 12.02 8.64
N ILE A 181 -4.59 11.08 8.14
CA ILE A 181 -5.88 11.33 7.52
C ILE A 181 -6.84 10.22 7.98
N ASP A 182 -8.02 10.59 8.45
CA ASP A 182 -9.14 9.67 8.67
C ASP A 182 -10.43 10.26 8.13
N ARG A 183 -11.22 9.41 7.45
CA ARG A 183 -12.53 9.76 6.90
C ARG A 183 -13.39 8.51 6.83
N VAL A 184 -14.71 8.71 6.85
CA VAL A 184 -15.67 7.69 6.45
C VAL A 184 -16.25 8.06 5.10
N VAL A 185 -16.13 7.18 4.11
CA VAL A 185 -16.68 7.36 2.77
C VAL A 185 -17.57 6.17 2.44
N MET A 186 -18.82 6.45 2.11
CA MET A 186 -19.84 5.43 1.79
C MET A 186 -19.92 4.31 2.86
N GLY A 187 -19.75 4.65 4.14
CA GLY A 187 -19.81 3.66 5.23
C GLY A 187 -18.54 2.84 5.46
N ASN A 188 -17.45 3.14 4.75
CA ASN A 188 -16.14 2.54 4.94
C ASN A 188 -15.15 3.56 5.53
N SER A 189 -14.34 3.13 6.50
CA SER A 189 -13.23 3.90 7.05
C SER A 189 -12.03 3.90 6.10
N ILE A 190 -11.57 5.10 5.79
CA ILE A 190 -10.34 5.37 5.04
C ILE A 190 -9.36 6.02 6.01
N ARG A 191 -8.17 5.43 6.13
CA ARG A 191 -7.09 5.95 6.98
C ARG A 191 -5.77 5.97 6.23
N SER A 192 -4.99 7.03 6.45
CA SER A 192 -3.59 7.10 6.08
C SER A 192 -2.76 7.14 7.35
N LEU A 193 -1.91 6.14 7.52
CA LEU A 193 -1.07 5.96 8.70
C LEU A 193 0.38 6.26 8.34
N GLN A 194 1.07 6.99 9.23
CA GLN A 194 2.51 7.17 9.16
C GLN A 194 3.16 6.34 10.27
N LEU A 195 4.21 5.61 9.92
CA LEU A 195 5.02 4.78 10.80
C LEU A 195 6.49 5.23 10.70
N LEU A 196 7.14 5.33 11.86
CA LEU A 196 8.58 5.52 12.00
C LEU A 196 9.31 4.18 11.99
#